data_AF-A0A3G9D2J5-F1
#
_entry.id   AF-A0A3G9D2J5-F1
#
_cell.length_a   1.000
_cell.length_b   1.000
_cell.length_c   1.000
_cell.angle_alpha   90.00
_cell.angle_beta   90.00
_cell.angle_gamma   90.00
#
_symmetry.space_group_name_H-M   'P 1'
#
loop_
_entity.id
_entity.type
_entity.pdbx_description
1 polymer ?
#
loop_
_entity_poly.entity_id
_entity_poly.type
_entity_poly.pdbx_seq_one_letter_code
_entity_poly.pdbx_strand_id
1 'polypeptide(L)'
;MEIGLYITGRVREDGTVKVPRSIRETFRMEEGKYVNYKLVRHVKIRDGNLTTSSVSRTIWERLTPEGSLKIPEDQLEIYDIREGDFVSIYLQESTREG
;
A
#
# COMPACT_ATOMS: atom_id res chain seq x y z
N MET A 1 1.81 -19.29 10.71
CA MET A 1 2.66 -18.13 10.35
C MET A 1 1.89 -17.34 9.32
N GLU A 2 1.59 -16.07 9.57
CA GLU A 2 1.12 -15.18 8.50
C GLU A 2 2.31 -14.94 7.56
N ILE A 3 2.21 -15.34 6.30
CA ILE A 3 3.19 -14.96 5.27
C ILE A 3 2.73 -13.60 4.76
N GLY A 4 3.33 -12.53 5.28
CA GLY A 4 3.09 -11.19 4.76
C GLY A 4 4.29 -10.65 4.00
N LEU A 5 4.03 -9.95 2.92
CA LEU A 5 5.07 -9.40 2.04
C LEU A 5 5.02 -7.87 2.06
N TYR A 6 6.17 -7.24 2.23
CA TYR A 6 6.34 -5.81 1.99
C TYR A 6 6.59 -5.56 0.50
N ILE A 7 5.75 -4.74 -0.12
CA ILE A 7 6.02 -4.13 -1.42
C ILE A 7 6.34 -2.67 -1.21
N THR A 8 7.48 -2.19 -1.70
CA THR A 8 7.78 -0.76 -1.72
C THR A 8 7.46 -0.22 -3.10
N GLY A 9 6.68 0.86 -3.16
CA GLY A 9 6.30 1.50 -4.41
C GLY A 9 6.23 3.02 -4.28
N ARG A 10 6.39 3.68 -5.42
CA ARG A 10 6.21 5.12 -5.53
C ARG A 10 4.72 5.44 -5.66
N VAL A 11 4.24 6.41 -4.89
CA VAL A 11 2.88 6.93 -4.96
C VAL A 11 2.72 7.76 -6.23
N ARG A 12 1.68 7.48 -7.00
CA ARG A 12 1.34 8.19 -8.23
C ARG A 12 0.46 9.40 -7.96
N GLU A 13 0.25 10.23 -8.99
CA GLU A 13 -0.60 11.42 -8.93
C GLU A 13 -2.02 11.11 -8.42
N ASP A 14 -2.56 9.96 -8.82
CA ASP A 14 -3.87 9.47 -8.37
C ASP A 14 -3.85 8.82 -6.99
N GLY A 15 -2.76 8.91 -6.22
CA GLY A 15 -2.64 8.31 -4.89
C GLY A 15 -2.59 6.78 -4.89
N THR A 16 -2.32 6.16 -6.04
CA THR A 16 -2.17 4.70 -6.13
C THR A 16 -0.72 4.25 -6.02
N VAL A 17 -0.54 2.98 -5.67
CA VAL A 17 0.75 2.28 -5.67
C VAL A 17 0.61 1.03 -6.53
N LYS A 18 1.52 0.87 -7.49
CA LYS A 18 1.52 -0.30 -8.37
C LYS A 18 1.95 -1.55 -7.60
N VAL A 19 1.15 -2.61 -7.66
CA VAL A 19 1.56 -3.93 -7.15
C VAL A 19 2.24 -4.71 -8.27
N PRO A 20 3.49 -5.19 -8.08
CA PRO A 20 4.17 -5.99 -9.09
C PRO A 20 3.36 -7.24 -9.45
N ARG A 21 3.36 -7.62 -10.73
CA ARG A 21 2.60 -8.76 -11.24
C ARG A 21 2.94 -10.07 -10.51
N SER A 22 4.22 -10.32 -10.24
CA SER A 22 4.68 -11.51 -9.50
C SER A 22 4.06 -11.60 -8.10
N ILE A 23 3.87 -10.46 -7.43
CA ILE A 23 3.24 -10.42 -6.11
C ILE A 23 1.74 -10.64 -6.24
N ARG A 24 1.09 -10.01 -7.23
CA ARG A 24 -0.33 -10.25 -7.51
C ARG A 24 -0.62 -11.72 -7.78
N GLU A 25 0.22 -12.40 -8.55
CA GLU A 25 0.11 -13.83 -8.83
C GLU A 25 0.34 -14.67 -7.56
N THR A 26 1.35 -14.32 -6.75
CA THR A 26 1.67 -15.01 -5.48
C THR A 26 0.50 -14.96 -4.49
N PHE A 27 -0.14 -13.80 -4.36
CA PHE A 27 -1.25 -13.57 -3.44
C PHE A 27 -2.64 -13.74 -4.10
N ARG A 28 -2.69 -14.26 -5.33
CA ARG A 28 -3.93 -14.44 -6.12
C ARG A 28 -4.84 -13.20 -6.14
N MET A 29 -4.22 -12.03 -6.25
CA MET A 29 -4.89 -10.73 -6.29
C MET A 29 -5.51 -10.54 -7.68
N GLU A 30 -6.77 -10.91 -7.80
CA GLU A 30 -7.58 -10.68 -9.00
C GLU A 30 -8.20 -9.28 -8.99
N GLU A 31 -8.47 -8.74 -10.18
CA GLU A 31 -9.20 -7.49 -10.34
C GLU A 31 -10.55 -7.56 -9.61
N GLY A 32 -10.88 -6.49 -8.87
CA GLY A 32 -12.14 -6.40 -8.12
C GLY A 32 -12.16 -7.12 -6.77
N LYS A 33 -11.16 -7.96 -6.43
CA LYS A 33 -11.05 -8.57 -5.11
C LYS A 33 -10.50 -7.57 -4.08
N TYR A 34 -10.98 -7.71 -2.84
CA TYR A 34 -10.50 -6.92 -1.72
C TYR A 34 -9.15 -7.45 -1.23
N VAL A 35 -8.19 -6.54 -1.13
CA VAL A 35 -6.85 -6.79 -0.63
C VAL A 35 -6.73 -6.18 0.75
N ASN A 36 -6.33 -6.99 1.71
CA ASN A 36 -5.95 -6.54 3.04
C ASN A 36 -4.48 -6.12 3.04
N TYR A 37 -4.20 -4.88 3.45
CA TYR A 37 -2.84 -4.44 3.64
C TYR A 37 -2.65 -3.47 4.80
N LYS A 38 -1.41 -3.39 5.30
CA LYS A 38 -0.96 -2.34 6.22
C LYS A 38 -0.05 -1.37 5.48
N LEU A 39 -0.29 -0.07 5.65
CA LEU A 39 0.51 0.97 5.01
C LEU A 39 1.68 1.37 5.91
N VAL A 40 2.90 1.28 5.39
CA VAL A 40 4.12 1.65 6.09
C VAL A 40 4.82 2.75 5.31
N ARG A 41 4.79 3.99 5.82
CA ARG A 41 5.48 5.11 5.18
C ARG A 41 6.95 5.10 5.58
N HIS A 42 7.84 4.97 4.60
CA HIS A 42 9.26 5.13 4.83
C HIS A 42 9.63 6.61 4.68
N VAL A 43 9.65 7.29 5.83
CA VAL A 43 10.45 8.50 6.06
C VAL A 43 9.95 9.80 5.43
N LYS A 44 9.91 10.86 6.24
CA LYS A 44 9.99 12.26 5.78
C LYS A 44 11.41 12.73 6.08
N ILE A 45 12.10 13.30 5.10
CA ILE A 45 13.32 14.09 5.36
C ILE A 45 12.87 15.55 5.42
N ARG A 46 12.73 16.10 6.63
CA ARG A 46 12.66 17.54 6.87
C ARG A 46 13.74 17.90 7.87
N ASP A 47 14.54 18.89 7.54
CA ASP A 47 15.57 19.49 8.41
C ASP A 47 16.60 18.49 8.99
N GLY A 48 16.99 17.48 8.21
CA GLY A 48 18.03 16.52 8.60
C GLY A 48 17.60 15.45 9.61
N ASN A 49 16.33 15.44 10.04
CA ASN A 49 15.80 14.41 10.93
C ASN A 49 14.98 13.36 10.15
N LEU A 50 15.25 12.08 10.41
CA LEU A 50 14.58 10.93 9.83
C LEU A 50 13.43 10.48 10.74
N THR A 51 12.20 10.88 10.42
CA THR A 51 11.02 10.40 11.15
C THR A 51 10.31 9.33 10.33
N THR A 52 10.37 8.09 10.80
CA THR A 52 9.59 6.97 10.25
C THR A 52 8.25 6.92 10.95
N SER A 53 7.16 6.89 10.19
CA SER A 53 5.80 6.73 10.72
C SER A 53 5.18 5.49 10.09
N SER A 54 4.87 4.48 10.90
CA SER A 54 4.22 3.26 10.45
C SER A 54 2.73 3.29 10.79
N VAL A 55 1.89 2.93 9.83
CA VAL A 55 0.44 2.78 10.03
C VAL A 55 0.13 1.30 10.12
N SER A 56 -0.08 0.80 11.33
CA SER A 56 -0.54 -0.59 11.49
C SER A 56 -2.07 -0.67 11.49
N ARG A 57 -2.73 -0.01 10.53
CA ARG A 57 -4.17 -0.22 10.28
C ARG A 57 -4.34 -1.15 9.09
N THR A 58 -5.26 -2.09 9.24
CA THR A 58 -5.73 -2.94 8.16
C THR A 58 -6.61 -2.11 7.24
N ILE A 59 -6.17 -1.96 5.99
CA ILE A 59 -6.88 -1.28 4.91
C ILE A 59 -7.39 -2.36 3.96
N TRP A 60 -8.66 -2.24 3.54
CA TRP A 60 -9.28 -3.12 2.57
C TRP A 60 -9.59 -2.33 1.31
N GLU A 61 -8.87 -2.59 0.22
CA GLU A 61 -9.07 -1.88 -1.04
C GLU A 61 -9.21 -2.84 -2.20
N ARG A 62 -9.97 -2.40 -3.21
CA ARG A 62 -10.06 -3.14 -4.47
C ARG A 62 -8.82 -2.88 -5.30
N LEU A 63 -8.28 -3.95 -5.85
CA LEU A 63 -7.24 -3.83 -6.85
C LEU A 63 -7.84 -3.18 -8.11
N THR A 64 -7.20 -2.12 -8.60
CA THR A 64 -7.59 -1.47 -9.87
C THR A 64 -7.34 -2.41 -11.06
N PRO A 65 -7.95 -2.19 -12.24
CA PRO A 65 -7.75 -3.04 -13.42
C PRO A 65 -6.29 -3.17 -13.87
N GLU A 66 -5.49 -2.15 -13.60
CA GLU A 66 -4.06 -2.10 -13.89
C GLU A 66 -3.17 -2.76 -12.82
N GLY A 67 -3.76 -3.26 -11.73
CA GLY A 67 -3.05 -3.92 -10.64
C GLY A 67 -2.45 -2.97 -9.61
N SER A 68 -3.08 -1.83 -9.35
CA SER A 68 -2.65 -0.85 -8.36
C SER A 68 -3.58 -0.88 -7.14
N LEU A 69 -3.05 -0.50 -5.97
CA LEU A 69 -3.82 -0.26 -4.76
C LEU A 69 -4.00 1.24 -4.57
N LYS A 70 -5.23 1.69 -4.38
CA LYS A 70 -5.54 3.07 -4.00
C LYS A 70 -5.29 3.21 -2.51
N ILE A 71 -4.51 4.22 -2.12
CA ILE A 71 -4.39 4.60 -0.71
C ILE A 71 -5.61 5.47 -0.38
N PRO A 72 -6.35 5.18 0.71
CA PRO A 72 -7.46 6.03 1.14
C PRO A 72 -7.01 7.49 1.36
N GLU A 73 -7.85 8.45 0.97
CA GLU A 73 -7.49 9.88 0.98
C GLU A 73 -7.20 10.40 2.39
N ASP A 74 -7.94 9.92 3.40
CA ASP A 74 -7.70 10.24 4.80
C ASP A 74 -6.31 9.77 5.26
N GLN A 75 -5.85 8.62 4.77
CA GLN A 75 -4.50 8.12 5.06
C GLN A 75 -3.44 8.94 4.33
N LEU A 76 -3.69 9.38 3.09
CA LEU A 76 -2.79 10.30 2.38
C LEU A 76 -2.60 11.60 3.16
N GLU A 77 -3.68 12.17 3.69
CA GLU A 77 -3.67 13.41 4.47
C GLU A 77 -2.99 13.24 5.83
N ILE A 78 -3.42 12.25 6.64
CA ILE A 78 -2.89 12.00 7.99
C ILE A 78 -1.37 11.81 7.97
N TYR A 79 -0.87 11.15 6.94
CA TYR A 79 0.56 10.82 6.82
C TYR A 79 1.31 11.77 5.88
N ASP A 80 0.63 12.79 5.33
CA ASP A 80 1.13 13.74 4.32
C ASP A 80 1.95 13.01 3.25
N ILE A 81 1.35 11.94 2.72
CA ILE A 81 1.89 11.16 1.61
C ILE A 81 1.53 11.89 0.34
N ARG A 82 2.53 12.20 -0.46
CA ARG A 82 2.34 12.93 -1.72
C ARG A 82 2.79 12.11 -2.92
N GLU A 83 2.39 12.56 -4.11
CA GLU A 83 2.95 12.04 -5.36
C GLU A 83 4.49 12.04 -5.28
N GLY A 84 5.10 10.93 -5.71
CA GLY A 84 6.54 10.76 -5.71
C GLY A 84 7.11 10.17 -4.43
N ASP A 85 6.36 10.18 -3.32
CA ASP A 85 6.78 9.52 -2.08
C ASP A 85 6.89 8.01 -2.27
N PHE A 86 7.81 7.40 -1.53
CA PHE A 86 7.90 5.94 -1.43
C PHE A 86 7.18 5.45 -0.19
N VAL A 87 6.32 4.45 -0.38
CA VAL A 87 5.62 3.77 0.70
C VAL A 87 5.86 2.27 0.58
N SER A 88 5.86 1.59 1.71
CA SER A 88 5.80 0.14 1.78
C SER A 88 4.39 -0.29 2.16
N ILE A 89 3.91 -1.34 1.51
CA ILE A 89 2.61 -1.93 1.76
C ILE A 89 2.86 -3.36 2.21
N TYR A 90 2.40 -3.70 3.40
CA TYR A 90 2.43 -5.06 3.91
C TYR A 90 1.14 -5.78 3.52
N LEU A 91 1.22 -6.68 2.55
CA LEU A 91 0.09 -7.49 2.12
C LEU A 91 -0.15 -8.63 3.11
N GLN A 92 -1.41 -8.83 3.52
CA GLN A 92 -1.83 -9.97 4.33
C GLN A 92 -2.63 -10.95 3.45
N GLU A 93 -2.41 -12.26 3.58
CA GLU A 93 -3.04 -13.33 2.76
C GLU A 93 -4.59 -13.38 2.80
N SER A 94 -5.26 -12.54 3.60
CA SER A 94 -6.72 -12.54 3.68
C SER A 94 -7.33 -11.80 2.48
N THR A 95 -7.58 -12.52 1.39
CA THR A 95 -8.56 -12.10 0.37
C THR A 95 -9.95 -12.44 0.88
N ARG A 96 -10.85 -11.45 1.01
CA ARG A 96 -12.27 -11.69 1.33
C ARG A 96 -13.07 -11.60 0.04
N GLU A 97 -13.91 -12.61 -0.22
CA GLU A 97 -14.97 -12.48 -1.23
C GLU A 97 -16.02 -11.51 -0.70
N GLY A 98 -16.31 -10.48 -1.49
CA GLY A 98 -17.30 -9.44 -1.20
C GLY A 98 -17.96 -8.99 -2.48
#